data_AF-A0A1P8M7F4-F1
#
_entry.id   AF-A0A1P8M7F4-F1
#
_cell.length_a   1.000
_cell.length_b   1.000
_cell.length_c   1.000
_cell.angle_alpha   90.00
_cell.angle_beta   90.00
_cell.angle_gamma   90.00
#
_symmetry.space_group_name_H-M   'P 1'
#
loop_
_entity.id
_entity.type
_entity.pdbx_description
1 polymer ?
#
loop_
_entity_poly.entity_id
_entity_poly.type
_entity_poly.pdbx_seq_one_letter_code
_entity_poly.pdbx_strand_id
1 'polypeptide(L)'
;MWSRNGLPIPGAVSASYTVTEEDLGAELTSTVTLSAPEYLTWSRTESHGAGFRGHLELASDPTITWNRTAPSNNVPTGTVLQASAPPVTGTAPADLTYAYQWYAGDWMTEAIPGATGSTYIAAPEYIGKTINVGVTPVAAHYKGRERGVASNLRPYVWGKFTGVTAPTVKGTALPGEVVTAVPGTPSPAAETVMYEWYRDDERLTGWSADPTYMVTRDDRGHRISVRARYHRAHYYDSTTAISRPIAPTFDARAFMDFTGDDKSDILARDKAGVLWVYPGNGTGGWKPRYQLQNGHEGYLGLIRPGDFNGDDIPDYLAQDVWGKLWMSDGPSGSFVGTGWNGFTIISPDDFNGDIEPDVMARDKYGALYLYPGNGTGGFKPRVKIGSGWQNFTTILGPGDFSGDGKADVMARDKYGALYLYPGNGTGGWKPRVKIGSGWQNFTSISAAGDFNCDGKADVMARDKYGALYLYPGNGTGGWKPRVKIGSGWQNFTSIF
;
A
#
# COMPACT_ATOMS: atom_id res chain seq x y z
N MET A 1 -16.60 43.66 76.67
CA MET A 1 -17.32 42.40 76.34
C MET A 1 -17.02 42.05 74.91
N TRP A 2 -16.65 40.81 74.64
CA TRP A 2 -16.42 40.30 73.29
C TRP A 2 -17.65 39.55 72.79
N SER A 3 -17.96 39.71 71.51
CA SER A 3 -19.10 39.06 70.86
C SER A 3 -18.66 38.43 69.53
N ARG A 4 -19.25 37.28 69.19
CA ARG A 4 -19.08 36.54 67.94
C ARG A 4 -20.35 36.67 67.11
N ASN A 5 -20.25 37.26 65.90
CA ASN A 5 -21.39 37.54 65.03
C ASN A 5 -22.54 38.28 65.74
N GLY A 6 -22.18 39.25 66.59
CA GLY A 6 -23.15 40.03 67.38
C GLY A 6 -23.70 39.35 68.62
N LEU A 7 -23.32 38.10 68.91
CA LEU A 7 -23.71 37.38 70.14
C LEU A 7 -22.59 37.41 71.19
N PRO A 8 -22.88 37.79 72.45
CA PRO A 8 -21.86 37.80 73.50
C PRO A 8 -21.20 36.43 73.68
N ILE A 9 -19.87 36.41 73.73
CA ILE A 9 -19.11 35.20 74.04
C ILE A 9 -19.10 35.04 75.57
N PRO A 10 -19.69 33.96 76.14
CA PRO A 10 -19.79 33.80 77.60
C PRO A 10 -18.42 33.88 78.28
N GLY A 11 -18.31 34.72 79.30
CA GLY A 11 -17.07 34.91 80.09
C GLY A 11 -16.01 35.80 79.43
N ALA A 12 -16.17 36.22 78.18
CA ALA A 12 -15.20 37.06 77.46
C ALA A 12 -15.39 38.56 77.78
N VAL A 13 -15.15 38.94 79.03
CA VAL A 13 -15.30 40.34 79.51
C VAL A 13 -13.97 41.06 79.75
N SER A 14 -12.85 40.35 79.60
CA SER A 14 -11.50 40.89 79.75
C SER A 14 -11.11 41.88 78.65
N ALA A 15 -10.09 42.71 78.94
CA ALA A 15 -9.53 43.68 77.98
C ALA A 15 -8.91 43.01 76.74
N SER A 16 -8.52 41.74 76.84
CA SER A 16 -8.06 40.90 75.74
C SER A 16 -8.94 39.65 75.60
N TYR A 17 -8.99 39.09 74.39
CA TYR A 17 -9.67 37.83 74.09
C TYR A 17 -8.74 36.94 73.26
N THR A 18 -8.59 35.69 73.67
CA THR A 18 -7.85 34.69 72.89
C THR A 18 -8.80 34.04 71.91
N VAL A 19 -8.54 34.22 70.62
CA VAL A 19 -9.32 33.63 69.53
C VAL A 19 -9.21 32.10 69.61
N THR A 20 -10.36 31.44 69.53
CA THR A 20 -10.54 29.99 69.55
C THR A 20 -10.96 29.48 68.18
N GLU A 21 -10.95 28.17 67.96
CA GLU A 21 -11.40 27.60 66.67
C GLU A 21 -12.85 27.95 66.33
N GLU A 22 -13.70 28.13 67.34
CA GLU A 22 -15.11 28.47 67.12
C GLU A 22 -15.32 29.92 66.62
N ASP A 23 -14.30 30.76 66.69
CA ASP A 23 -14.32 32.14 66.17
C ASP A 23 -13.95 32.21 64.68
N LEU A 24 -13.44 31.13 64.09
CA LEU A 24 -12.89 31.14 62.74
C LEU A 24 -13.97 31.47 61.68
N GLY A 25 -13.76 32.56 60.95
CA GLY A 25 -14.70 33.07 59.95
C GLY A 25 -15.88 33.88 60.52
N ALA A 26 -15.93 34.10 61.84
CA ALA A 26 -16.91 34.98 62.47
C ALA A 26 -16.41 36.43 62.55
N GLU A 27 -17.34 37.38 62.62
CA GLU A 27 -17.03 38.76 62.99
C GLU A 27 -16.91 38.84 64.52
N LEU A 28 -15.72 39.19 65.02
CA LEU A 28 -15.50 39.44 66.43
C LEU A 28 -15.66 40.93 66.71
N THR A 29 -16.51 41.28 67.67
CA THR A 29 -16.67 42.67 68.11
C THR A 29 -16.29 42.81 69.58
N SER A 30 -15.64 43.92 69.93
CA SER A 30 -15.39 44.29 71.32
C SER A 30 -16.22 45.52 71.67
N THR A 31 -17.03 45.42 72.71
CA THR A 31 -17.81 46.53 73.25
C THR A 31 -17.23 46.94 74.60
N VAL A 32 -16.80 48.20 74.71
CA VAL A 32 -16.37 48.83 75.96
C VAL A 32 -17.50 49.70 76.47
N THR A 33 -17.94 49.47 77.71
CA THR A 33 -19.02 50.22 78.35
C THR A 33 -18.46 50.94 79.58
N LEU A 34 -18.61 52.26 79.62
CA LEU A 34 -18.29 53.11 80.78
C LEU A 34 -19.58 53.44 81.53
N SER A 35 -19.60 53.21 82.83
CA SER A 35 -20.72 53.57 83.70
C SER A 35 -20.21 54.11 85.05
N ALA A 36 -20.86 55.15 85.56
CA ALA A 36 -20.60 55.74 86.87
C ALA A 36 -21.95 56.18 87.50
N PRO A 37 -22.10 56.13 88.84
CA PRO A 37 -23.34 56.56 89.49
C PRO A 37 -23.70 58.00 89.11
N GLU A 38 -24.96 58.24 88.77
CA GLU A 38 -25.50 59.55 88.34
C GLU A 38 -25.09 60.04 86.94
N TYR A 39 -24.35 59.25 86.15
CA TYR A 39 -24.02 59.54 84.74
C TYR A 39 -24.69 58.57 83.77
N LEU A 40 -24.98 59.04 82.55
CA LEU A 40 -25.45 58.18 81.46
C LEU A 40 -24.36 57.20 81.03
N THR A 41 -24.73 55.92 80.92
CA THR A 41 -23.85 54.87 80.41
C THR A 41 -23.52 55.11 78.94
N TRP A 42 -22.25 54.98 78.57
CA TRP A 42 -21.79 55.09 77.18
C TRP A 42 -21.07 53.82 76.76
N SER A 43 -21.33 53.36 75.53
CA SER A 43 -20.63 52.20 74.95
C SER A 43 -20.09 52.51 73.56
N ARG A 44 -18.95 51.90 73.24
CA ARG A 44 -18.37 51.89 71.89
C ARG A 44 -18.05 50.46 71.51
N THR A 45 -18.41 50.11 70.28
CA THR A 45 -18.15 48.79 69.70
C THR A 45 -17.17 48.94 68.54
N GLU A 46 -16.14 48.11 68.50
CA GLU A 46 -15.22 47.97 67.38
C GLU A 46 -15.28 46.55 66.81
N SER A 47 -15.19 46.44 65.48
CA SER A 47 -15.17 45.18 64.75
C SER A 47 -13.75 44.74 64.40
N HIS A 48 -13.50 43.45 64.57
CA HIS A 48 -12.23 42.77 64.35
C HIS A 48 -12.55 41.52 63.50
N GLY A 49 -11.96 41.39 62.31
CA GLY A 49 -12.15 40.18 61.50
C GLY A 49 -11.46 38.98 62.16
N ALA A 50 -12.16 37.88 62.42
CA ALA A 50 -11.49 36.64 62.84
C ALA A 50 -10.78 36.02 61.63
N GLY A 51 -9.47 35.85 61.75
CA GLY A 51 -8.56 35.53 60.65
C GLY A 51 -8.79 34.16 59.99
N PHE A 52 -8.28 34.05 58.76
CA PHE A 52 -8.13 32.78 58.04
C PHE A 52 -7.18 31.84 58.81
N ARG A 53 -7.41 30.52 58.75
CA ARG A 53 -6.49 29.48 59.25
C ARG A 53 -5.10 29.58 58.63
N GLY A 54 -4.99 30.15 57.43
CA GLY A 54 -3.74 30.41 56.74
C GLY A 54 -3.95 30.79 55.28
N HIS A 55 -2.84 30.92 54.56
CA HIS A 55 -2.82 31.11 53.13
C HIS A 55 -2.63 29.77 52.41
N LEU A 56 -3.31 29.60 51.27
CA LEU A 56 -3.05 28.48 50.35
C LEU A 56 -2.36 29.01 49.11
N GLU A 57 -1.22 28.42 48.80
CA GLU A 57 -0.42 28.74 47.61
C GLU A 57 -0.13 27.47 46.82
N LEU A 58 -0.20 27.55 45.50
CA LEU A 58 0.14 26.43 44.62
C LEU A 58 1.66 26.20 44.60
N ALA A 59 2.09 24.94 44.68
CA ALA A 59 3.50 24.56 44.73
C ALA A 59 4.26 24.86 43.43
N SER A 60 3.59 24.82 42.28
CA SER A 60 4.14 25.18 40.96
C SER A 60 3.14 26.00 40.15
N ASP A 61 3.56 26.50 39.00
CA ASP A 61 2.63 27.13 38.05
C ASP A 61 1.63 26.07 37.55
N PRO A 62 0.37 26.45 37.29
CA PRO A 62 -0.56 25.58 36.57
C PRO A 62 -0.07 25.31 35.14
N THR A 63 -0.61 24.29 34.50
CA THR A 63 -0.29 23.98 33.10
C THR A 63 -1.54 23.99 32.24
N ILE A 64 -1.38 24.35 30.96
CA ILE A 64 -2.43 24.26 29.95
C ILE A 64 -2.04 23.17 28.96
N THR A 65 -2.88 22.15 28.81
CA THR A 65 -2.70 21.08 27.84
C THR A 65 -3.85 21.05 26.84
N TRP A 66 -3.58 20.50 25.66
CA TRP A 66 -4.59 20.19 24.67
C TRP A 66 -4.12 19.02 23.81
N ASN A 67 -5.06 18.29 23.22
CA ASN A 67 -4.78 17.02 22.57
C ASN A 67 -4.08 17.25 21.21
N ARG A 68 -2.74 17.11 21.15
CA ARG A 68 -1.95 17.23 19.91
C ARG A 68 -0.66 16.39 19.93
N THR A 69 -0.21 16.03 18.73
CA THR A 69 1.02 15.28 18.37
C THR A 69 2.30 16.12 18.11
N ALA A 70 2.27 17.47 18.14
CA ALA A 70 3.46 18.32 17.89
C ALA A 70 3.50 19.57 18.81
N PRO A 71 4.56 20.40 18.85
CA PRO A 71 4.59 21.68 19.58
C PRO A 71 4.37 22.89 18.63
N SER A 72 3.16 23.42 18.59
CA SER A 72 2.80 24.73 18.04
C SER A 72 2.08 25.58 19.09
N ASN A 73 2.27 26.89 18.99
CA ASN A 73 1.63 27.89 19.84
C ASN A 73 0.28 28.36 19.29
N ASN A 74 -0.22 27.76 18.21
CA ASN A 74 -1.48 28.15 17.57
C ASN A 74 -2.54 27.09 17.88
N VAL A 75 -3.62 27.50 18.52
CA VAL A 75 -4.74 26.65 18.96
C VAL A 75 -5.93 26.83 18.00
N PRO A 76 -6.45 25.75 17.40
CA PRO A 76 -7.66 25.84 16.59
C PRO A 76 -8.84 26.37 17.40
N THR A 77 -9.62 27.30 16.85
CA THR A 77 -10.89 27.68 17.47
C THR A 77 -11.81 26.45 17.59
N GLY A 78 -12.47 26.29 18.73
CA GLY A 78 -13.25 25.09 19.09
C GLY A 78 -12.45 24.02 19.84
N THR A 79 -11.13 24.17 19.99
CA THR A 79 -10.30 23.24 20.77
C THR A 79 -10.57 23.39 22.28
N VAL A 80 -10.73 22.27 22.98
CA VAL A 80 -10.78 22.25 24.44
C VAL A 80 -9.35 22.35 24.99
N LEU A 81 -9.06 23.43 25.71
CA LEU A 81 -7.89 23.60 26.54
C LEU A 81 -8.20 23.10 27.95
N GLN A 82 -7.29 22.33 28.53
CA GLN A 82 -7.40 21.75 29.86
C GLN A 82 -6.38 22.41 30.78
N ALA A 83 -6.84 23.00 31.88
CA ALA A 83 -5.98 23.50 32.94
C ALA A 83 -5.73 22.40 33.98
N SER A 84 -4.47 22.27 34.41
CA SER A 84 -4.09 21.44 35.55
C SER A 84 -3.76 22.32 36.75
N ALA A 85 -4.31 21.96 37.91
CA ALA A 85 -3.98 22.58 39.19
C ALA A 85 -2.95 21.72 39.93
N PRO A 86 -1.73 22.21 40.19
CA PRO A 86 -0.77 21.50 41.02
C PRO A 86 -1.21 21.52 42.50
N PRO A 87 -0.61 20.67 43.35
CA PRO A 87 -0.89 20.66 44.78
C PRO A 87 -0.59 22.02 45.44
N VAL A 88 -1.23 22.28 46.57
CA VAL A 88 -0.85 23.39 47.46
C VAL A 88 0.44 23.07 48.23
N THR A 89 1.18 24.09 48.66
CA THR A 89 2.33 23.92 49.54
C THR A 89 1.88 23.45 50.92
N GLY A 90 2.54 22.43 51.47
CA GLY A 90 2.21 21.88 52.79
C GLY A 90 1.06 20.86 52.75
N THR A 91 0.42 20.62 53.89
CA THR A 91 -0.68 19.66 53.99
C THR A 91 -1.97 20.26 53.44
N ALA A 92 -2.52 19.65 52.39
CA ALA A 92 -3.77 20.09 51.78
C ALA A 92 -4.97 19.87 52.74
N PRO A 93 -5.85 20.87 52.90
CA PRO A 93 -7.14 20.68 53.57
C PRO A 93 -7.99 19.61 52.87
N ALA A 94 -8.82 18.89 53.63
CA ALA A 94 -9.65 17.81 53.09
C ALA A 94 -10.73 18.29 52.11
N ASP A 95 -11.15 19.56 52.22
CA ASP A 95 -12.14 20.24 51.40
C ASP A 95 -11.51 21.11 50.30
N LEU A 96 -10.22 20.92 50.01
CA LEU A 96 -9.51 21.67 48.97
C LEU A 96 -10.15 21.46 47.58
N THR A 97 -10.53 22.56 46.96
CA THR A 97 -10.97 22.67 45.57
C THR A 97 -10.17 23.74 44.84
N TYR A 98 -10.41 23.93 43.54
CA TYR A 98 -9.75 24.95 42.73
C TYR A 98 -10.77 25.75 41.94
N ALA A 99 -10.64 27.07 41.99
CA ALA A 99 -11.35 28.00 41.11
C ALA A 99 -10.43 28.38 39.94
N TYR A 100 -11.01 28.51 38.76
CA TYR A 100 -10.31 28.85 37.53
C TYR A 100 -10.85 30.15 36.95
N GLN A 101 -9.99 30.90 36.27
CA GLN A 101 -10.38 31.99 35.40
C GLN A 101 -9.47 32.00 34.18
N TRP A 102 -10.04 31.96 32.98
CA TRP A 102 -9.28 32.07 31.74
C TRP A 102 -9.17 33.53 31.29
N TYR A 103 -8.06 33.87 30.65
CA TYR A 103 -7.74 35.23 30.23
C TYR A 103 -7.24 35.23 28.79
N ALA A 104 -7.57 36.30 28.05
CA ALA A 104 -7.04 36.58 26.74
C ALA A 104 -5.96 37.68 26.82
N GLY A 105 -5.01 37.69 25.89
CA GLY A 105 -4.00 38.75 25.77
C GLY A 105 -2.82 38.59 26.74
N ASP A 106 -2.01 39.64 26.83
CA ASP A 106 -0.75 39.59 27.56
C ASP A 106 -1.00 39.55 29.08
N TRP A 107 -0.72 38.38 29.67
CA TRP A 107 -0.68 38.11 31.12
C TRP A 107 -1.92 38.54 31.94
N MET A 108 -2.93 37.67 32.04
CA MET A 108 -4.05 37.75 33.01
C MET A 108 -4.76 39.11 33.15
N THR A 109 -4.76 39.93 32.10
CA THR A 109 -5.31 41.31 32.12
C THR A 109 -6.76 41.39 31.63
N GLU A 110 -7.13 40.54 30.67
CA GLU A 110 -8.48 40.50 30.08
C GLU A 110 -9.16 39.17 30.43
N ALA A 111 -10.00 39.17 31.47
CA ALA A 111 -10.76 38.00 31.87
C ALA A 111 -11.77 37.62 30.78
N ILE A 112 -11.79 36.34 30.39
CA ILE A 112 -12.76 35.79 29.45
C ILE A 112 -14.07 35.55 30.22
N PRO A 113 -15.16 36.27 29.92
CA PRO A 113 -16.40 36.15 30.68
C PRO A 113 -16.95 34.73 30.70
N GLY A 114 -17.28 34.22 31.89
CA GLY A 114 -17.87 32.90 32.08
C GLY A 114 -16.91 31.71 31.92
N ALA A 115 -15.66 31.94 31.54
CA ALA A 115 -14.65 30.89 31.46
C ALA A 115 -14.03 30.62 32.84
N THR A 116 -14.79 29.96 33.71
CA THR A 116 -14.39 29.68 35.11
C THR A 116 -14.21 28.18 35.41
N GLY A 117 -14.27 27.34 34.39
CA GLY A 117 -14.05 25.89 34.52
C GLY A 117 -12.58 25.50 34.40
N SER A 118 -12.27 24.25 34.77
CA SER A 118 -10.96 23.63 34.51
C SER A 118 -10.69 23.40 33.01
N THR A 119 -11.68 23.66 32.16
CA THR A 119 -11.58 23.62 30.70
C THR A 119 -12.07 24.93 30.07
N TYR A 120 -11.54 25.23 28.89
CA TYR A 120 -11.97 26.35 28.05
C TYR A 120 -11.95 25.97 26.58
N ILE A 121 -13.02 26.29 25.84
CA ILE A 121 -13.08 26.10 24.40
C ILE A 121 -12.52 27.35 23.74
N ALA A 122 -11.41 27.22 23.01
CA ALA A 122 -10.75 28.34 22.34
C ALA A 122 -11.71 29.05 21.38
N ALA A 123 -12.13 30.27 21.71
CA ALA A 123 -13.17 30.97 20.97
C ALA A 123 -12.59 31.90 19.86
N PRO A 124 -13.24 32.02 18.69
CA PRO A 124 -12.77 32.81 17.56
C PRO A 124 -12.65 34.31 17.82
N GLU A 125 -13.41 34.87 18.75
CA GLU A 125 -13.33 36.28 19.16
C GLU A 125 -11.98 36.65 19.79
N TYR A 126 -11.19 35.68 20.23
CA TYR A 126 -9.85 35.88 20.82
C TYR A 126 -8.71 35.53 19.87
N ILE A 127 -8.97 35.41 18.56
CA ILE A 127 -7.93 35.15 17.56
C ILE A 127 -6.79 36.18 17.68
N GLY A 128 -5.56 35.66 17.62
CA GLY A 128 -4.34 36.47 17.71
C GLY A 128 -3.96 36.89 19.12
N LYS A 129 -4.84 36.76 20.12
CA LYS A 129 -4.51 36.94 21.55
C LYS A 129 -3.95 35.65 22.14
N THR A 130 -3.07 35.74 23.14
CA THR A 130 -2.64 34.58 23.94
C THR A 130 -3.74 34.16 24.92
N ILE A 131 -3.82 32.88 25.25
CA ILE A 131 -4.77 32.34 26.23
C ILE A 131 -4.03 31.91 27.49
N ASN A 132 -4.41 32.46 28.63
CA ASN A 132 -3.79 32.18 29.93
C ASN A 132 -4.85 31.68 30.91
N VAL A 133 -4.42 31.05 32.00
CA VAL A 133 -5.34 30.63 33.07
C VAL A 133 -4.77 31.00 34.43
N GLY A 134 -5.64 31.55 35.28
CA GLY A 134 -5.43 31.72 36.70
C GLY A 134 -6.10 30.60 37.48
N VAL A 135 -5.38 30.05 38.46
CA VAL A 135 -5.89 29.00 39.35
C VAL A 135 -5.77 29.47 40.79
N THR A 136 -6.87 29.40 41.54
CA THR A 136 -6.94 29.78 42.95
C THR A 136 -7.35 28.56 43.79
N PRO A 137 -6.54 28.11 44.76
CA PRO A 137 -6.96 27.06 45.69
C PRO A 137 -8.03 27.60 46.65
N VAL A 138 -9.08 26.82 46.88
CA VAL A 138 -10.24 27.21 47.71
C VAL A 138 -10.50 26.12 48.74
N ALA A 139 -10.49 26.51 50.01
CA ALA A 139 -10.90 25.66 51.14
C ALA A 139 -11.53 26.55 52.22
N ALA A 140 -12.44 25.99 53.02
CA ALA A 140 -13.11 26.72 54.08
C ALA A 140 -12.10 27.30 55.07
N HIS A 141 -12.27 28.56 55.44
CA HIS A 141 -11.42 29.28 56.38
C HIS A 141 -9.96 29.51 55.91
N TYR A 142 -9.62 29.26 54.65
CA TYR A 142 -8.31 29.60 54.06
C TYR A 142 -8.43 30.73 53.04
N LYS A 143 -7.38 31.54 52.92
CA LYS A 143 -7.27 32.53 51.85
C LYS A 143 -6.37 32.01 50.73
N GLY A 144 -6.97 31.61 49.63
CA GLY A 144 -6.25 31.21 48.42
C GLY A 144 -5.57 32.37 47.72
N ARG A 145 -4.35 32.15 47.23
CA ARG A 145 -3.66 33.07 46.33
C ARG A 145 -3.77 32.56 44.89
N GLU A 146 -4.29 33.40 44.01
CA GLU A 146 -4.30 33.09 42.58
C GLU A 146 -2.87 32.98 42.05
N ARG A 147 -2.62 31.94 41.25
CA ARG A 147 -1.38 31.76 40.50
C ARG A 147 -1.70 31.48 39.04
N GLY A 148 -1.10 32.27 38.17
CA GLY A 148 -1.30 32.20 36.72
C GLY A 148 -0.25 31.39 35.99
N VAL A 149 -0.59 30.97 34.77
CA VAL A 149 0.38 30.51 33.77
C VAL A 149 0.24 31.32 32.49
N ALA A 150 1.37 31.89 32.05
CA ALA A 150 1.51 32.47 30.72
C ALA A 150 1.59 31.32 29.74
N SER A 151 0.71 31.30 28.75
CA SER A 151 0.88 30.44 27.60
C SER A 151 1.11 31.26 26.35
N ASN A 152 1.86 30.70 25.41
CA ASN A 152 1.99 31.28 24.08
C ASN A 152 0.83 30.86 23.16
N LEU A 153 -0.21 30.21 23.68
CA LEU A 153 -1.30 29.63 22.90
C LEU A 153 -2.21 30.72 22.31
N ARG A 154 -2.35 30.77 20.97
CA ARG A 154 -3.17 31.76 20.24
C ARG A 154 -4.27 31.08 19.43
N PRO A 155 -5.56 31.43 19.62
CA PRO A 155 -6.64 30.91 18.79
C PRO A 155 -6.47 31.31 17.32
N TYR A 156 -6.79 30.40 16.39
CA TYR A 156 -6.82 30.65 14.95
C TYR A 156 -7.89 29.82 14.23
N VAL A 157 -8.36 30.29 13.08
CA VAL A 157 -9.29 29.55 12.20
C VAL A 157 -8.51 28.72 11.20
N TRP A 158 -8.89 27.45 11.03
CA TRP A 158 -8.30 26.60 9.99
C TRP A 158 -8.67 27.10 8.59
N GLY A 159 -7.66 27.31 7.75
CA GLY A 159 -7.86 27.54 6.33
C GLY A 159 -8.40 26.28 5.62
N LYS A 160 -9.01 26.46 4.45
CA LYS A 160 -9.42 25.37 3.56
C LYS A 160 -8.68 25.50 2.23
N PHE A 161 -8.23 24.38 1.68
CA PHE A 161 -7.74 24.35 0.32
C PHE A 161 -8.89 24.55 -0.68
N THR A 162 -8.59 25.22 -1.79
CA THR A 162 -9.49 25.50 -2.91
C THR A 162 -8.83 25.08 -4.22
N GLY A 163 -9.61 24.83 -5.27
CA GLY A 163 -9.09 24.49 -6.60
C GLY A 163 -8.34 23.16 -6.71
N VAL A 164 -8.56 22.24 -5.76
CA VAL A 164 -7.81 20.98 -5.68
C VAL A 164 -8.24 20.01 -6.79
N THR A 165 -7.37 19.76 -7.77
CA THR A 165 -7.61 18.80 -8.85
C THR A 165 -7.14 17.39 -8.47
N ALA A 166 -7.70 16.36 -9.11
CA ALA A 166 -7.23 14.99 -8.96
C ALA A 166 -5.75 14.87 -9.42
N PRO A 167 -4.94 14.00 -8.78
CA PRO A 167 -3.59 13.70 -9.24
C PRO A 167 -3.62 12.91 -10.56
N THR A 168 -2.48 12.83 -11.23
CA THR A 168 -2.28 12.00 -12.42
C THR A 168 -1.11 11.04 -12.21
N VAL A 169 -1.14 9.89 -12.87
CA VAL A 169 -0.01 8.94 -12.87
C VAL A 169 0.83 9.16 -14.12
N LYS A 170 2.14 9.31 -13.95
CA LYS A 170 3.14 9.36 -15.03
C LYS A 170 4.01 8.10 -15.00
N GLY A 171 4.52 7.72 -16.17
CA GLY A 171 5.38 6.55 -16.35
C GLY A 171 4.69 5.47 -17.18
N THR A 172 5.44 4.41 -17.46
CA THR A 172 4.92 3.21 -18.13
C THR A 172 4.61 2.17 -17.07
N ALA A 173 3.41 1.60 -17.07
CA ALA A 173 3.05 0.56 -16.12
C ALA A 173 3.44 -0.82 -16.66
N LEU A 174 4.75 -1.12 -16.61
CA LEU A 174 5.32 -2.45 -16.83
C LEU A 174 5.81 -3.01 -15.49
N PRO A 175 5.84 -4.33 -15.28
CA PRO A 175 6.41 -4.92 -14.06
C PRO A 175 7.86 -4.47 -13.83
N GLY A 176 8.20 -4.10 -12.59
CA GLY A 176 9.52 -3.61 -12.22
C GLY A 176 9.77 -2.14 -12.56
N GLU A 177 8.94 -1.53 -13.42
CA GLU A 177 8.99 -0.10 -13.70
C GLU A 177 8.32 0.70 -12.59
N VAL A 178 8.82 1.92 -12.41
CA VAL A 178 8.30 2.85 -11.40
C VAL A 178 7.37 3.85 -12.05
N VAL A 179 6.12 3.87 -11.61
CA VAL A 179 5.18 4.95 -11.91
C VAL A 179 5.23 6.00 -10.83
N THR A 180 5.06 7.27 -11.22
CA THR A 180 5.18 8.42 -10.33
C THR A 180 3.88 9.22 -10.34
N ALA A 181 3.34 9.48 -9.15
CA ALA A 181 2.23 10.37 -8.95
C ALA A 181 2.64 11.83 -9.18
N VAL A 182 1.87 12.53 -10.00
CA VAL A 182 1.97 13.99 -10.16
C VAL A 182 0.81 14.61 -9.39
N PRO A 183 1.06 15.40 -8.34
CA PRO A 183 -0.01 15.98 -7.54
C PRO A 183 -0.76 17.07 -8.32
N GLY A 184 -2.05 17.21 -8.03
CA GLY A 184 -2.80 18.42 -8.37
C GLY A 184 -2.28 19.67 -7.65
N THR A 185 -2.80 20.84 -7.99
CA THR A 185 -2.33 22.14 -7.51
C THR A 185 -3.36 22.81 -6.58
N PRO A 186 -3.33 22.54 -5.27
CA PRO A 186 -4.23 23.21 -4.32
C PRO A 186 -3.85 24.69 -4.15
N SER A 187 -4.86 25.53 -3.89
CA SER A 187 -4.67 26.92 -3.48
C SER A 187 -5.17 27.14 -2.05
N PRO A 188 -4.34 27.65 -1.13
CA PRO A 188 -2.93 27.97 -1.34
C PRO A 188 -2.07 26.70 -1.46
N ALA A 189 -0.83 26.82 -1.94
CA ALA A 189 0.05 25.67 -2.14
C ALA A 189 0.25 24.87 -0.83
N ALA A 190 0.23 23.54 -0.93
CA ALA A 190 0.51 22.65 0.19
C ALA A 190 1.99 22.69 0.60
N GLU A 191 2.26 22.45 1.87
CA GLU A 191 3.63 22.29 2.39
C GLU A 191 4.13 20.85 2.21
N THR A 192 3.23 19.87 2.38
CA THR A 192 3.53 18.46 2.14
C THR A 192 2.37 17.78 1.40
N VAL A 193 2.70 16.74 0.63
CA VAL A 193 1.75 15.90 -0.09
C VAL A 193 2.05 14.44 0.25
N MET A 194 1.01 13.70 0.61
CA MET A 194 1.07 12.26 0.84
C MET A 194 0.26 11.53 -0.22
N TYR A 195 0.67 10.31 -0.56
CA TYR A 195 0.11 9.48 -1.62
C TYR A 195 -0.31 8.12 -1.09
N GLU A 196 -1.32 7.56 -1.75
CA GLU A 196 -1.84 6.23 -1.47
C GLU A 196 -2.25 5.59 -2.79
N TRP A 197 -1.73 4.39 -3.06
CA TRP A 197 -1.94 3.68 -4.32
C TRP A 197 -3.02 2.61 -4.18
N TYR A 198 -3.72 2.36 -5.29
CA TYR A 198 -4.87 1.48 -5.37
C TYR A 198 -4.80 0.58 -6.61
N ARG A 199 -5.28 -0.66 -6.47
CA ARG A 199 -5.51 -1.65 -7.52
C ARG A 199 -7.00 -1.99 -7.55
N ASP A 200 -7.67 -1.70 -8.66
CA ASP A 200 -9.13 -1.89 -8.82
C ASP A 200 -9.95 -1.40 -7.62
N ASP A 201 -9.65 -0.17 -7.20
CA ASP A 201 -10.26 0.51 -6.04
C ASP A 201 -9.94 -0.11 -4.67
N GLU A 202 -9.17 -1.21 -4.60
CA GLU A 202 -8.59 -1.74 -3.37
C GLU A 202 -7.25 -1.08 -3.04
N ARG A 203 -7.00 -0.84 -1.76
CA ARG A 203 -5.82 -0.10 -1.29
C ARG A 203 -4.57 -0.99 -1.29
N LEU A 204 -3.51 -0.54 -1.97
CA LEU A 204 -2.21 -1.22 -2.01
C LEU A 204 -1.26 -0.73 -0.91
N THR A 205 -1.22 0.58 -0.66
CA THR A 205 -0.21 1.19 0.23
C THR A 205 -0.84 1.98 1.37
N GLY A 206 -0.05 2.25 2.41
CA GLY A 206 -0.33 3.32 3.37
C GLY A 206 -0.12 4.71 2.77
N TRP A 207 -0.50 5.75 3.51
CA TRP A 207 -0.11 7.13 3.18
C TRP A 207 1.40 7.29 3.28
N SER A 208 2.05 7.73 2.21
CA SER A 208 3.50 7.95 2.14
C SER A 208 3.85 9.27 1.46
N ALA A 209 4.97 9.88 1.83
CA ALA A 209 5.51 11.06 1.13
C ALA A 209 6.18 10.68 -0.20
N ASP A 210 6.50 9.39 -0.38
CA ASP A 210 7.04 8.88 -1.62
C ASP A 210 5.95 8.88 -2.70
N PRO A 211 6.12 9.64 -3.80
CA PRO A 211 5.13 9.72 -4.87
C PRO A 211 5.21 8.52 -5.81
N THR A 212 6.07 7.53 -5.56
CA THR A 212 6.31 6.43 -6.49
C THR A 212 5.57 5.17 -6.10
N TYR A 213 5.34 4.32 -7.09
CA TYR A 213 4.91 2.95 -6.92
C TYR A 213 5.63 2.08 -7.95
N MET A 214 6.24 1.00 -7.47
CA MET A 214 6.81 -0.03 -8.33
C MET A 214 5.67 -0.92 -8.78
N VAL A 215 5.40 -0.94 -10.09
CA VAL A 215 4.39 -1.81 -10.68
C VAL A 215 4.87 -3.24 -10.50
N THR A 216 4.05 -4.08 -9.88
CA THR A 216 4.37 -5.49 -9.62
C THR A 216 3.62 -6.38 -10.58
N ARG A 217 4.01 -7.66 -10.66
CA ARG A 217 3.33 -8.62 -11.53
C ARG A 217 1.88 -8.90 -11.12
N ASP A 218 1.56 -8.74 -9.84
CA ASP A 218 0.19 -8.83 -9.33
C ASP A 218 -0.74 -7.72 -9.85
N ASP A 219 -0.21 -6.67 -10.47
CA ASP A 219 -1.03 -5.63 -11.11
C ASP A 219 -1.59 -6.07 -12.47
N ARG A 220 -1.33 -7.32 -12.91
CA ARG A 220 -1.74 -7.85 -14.22
C ARG A 220 -3.23 -7.91 -14.39
N GLY A 221 -3.71 -7.27 -15.47
CA GLY A 221 -5.13 -7.18 -15.78
C GLY A 221 -5.92 -6.24 -14.88
N HIS A 222 -5.27 -5.59 -13.91
CA HIS A 222 -5.90 -4.68 -12.97
C HIS A 222 -5.70 -3.22 -13.35
N ARG A 223 -6.43 -2.30 -12.74
CA ARG A 223 -6.25 -0.85 -12.91
C ARG A 223 -5.52 -0.24 -11.73
N ILE A 224 -4.46 0.53 -12.00
CA ILE A 224 -3.66 1.22 -10.98
C ILE A 224 -4.02 2.70 -10.94
N SER A 225 -4.28 3.21 -9.73
CA SER A 225 -4.62 4.62 -9.49
C SER A 225 -4.03 5.13 -8.18
N VAL A 226 -4.02 6.45 -8.02
CA VAL A 226 -3.44 7.11 -6.84
C VAL A 226 -4.37 8.18 -6.28
N ARG A 227 -4.40 8.32 -4.95
CA ARG A 227 -5.03 9.43 -4.24
C ARG A 227 -3.97 10.29 -3.57
N ALA A 228 -4.19 11.61 -3.54
CA ALA A 228 -3.31 12.55 -2.85
C ALA A 228 -4.01 13.20 -1.64
N ARG A 229 -3.22 13.48 -0.60
CA ARG A 229 -3.60 14.27 0.58
C ARG A 229 -2.65 15.45 0.70
N TYR A 230 -3.21 16.63 0.83
CA TYR A 230 -2.48 17.88 0.97
C TYR A 230 -2.52 18.37 2.40
N HIS A 231 -1.35 18.74 2.90
CA HIS A 231 -1.19 19.30 4.23
C HIS A 231 -0.49 20.65 4.16
N ARG A 232 -0.95 21.55 5.03
CA ARG A 232 -0.31 22.84 5.31
C ARG A 232 -0.63 23.22 6.73
N ALA A 233 0.36 23.75 7.45
CA ALA A 233 0.13 24.28 8.80
C ALA A 233 -1.05 25.25 8.80
N HIS A 234 -1.97 25.05 9.75
CA HIS A 234 -3.17 25.87 9.93
C HIS A 234 -4.26 25.71 8.85
N TYR A 235 -4.21 24.66 8.02
CA TYR A 235 -5.25 24.31 7.05
C TYR A 235 -5.82 22.92 7.33
N TYR A 236 -7.08 22.70 6.95
CA TYR A 236 -7.66 21.36 6.91
C TYR A 236 -6.94 20.55 5.85
N ASP A 237 -6.50 19.34 6.22
CA ASP A 237 -6.04 18.36 5.26
C ASP A 237 -7.13 18.19 4.19
N SER A 238 -6.75 18.35 2.93
CA SER A 238 -7.64 18.09 1.81
C SER A 238 -7.21 16.81 1.14
N THR A 239 -8.16 15.90 0.91
CA THR A 239 -7.97 14.73 0.06
C THR A 239 -8.61 14.98 -1.30
N THR A 240 -8.04 14.40 -2.35
CA THR A 240 -8.58 14.50 -3.71
C THR A 240 -9.47 13.32 -4.07
N ALA A 241 -10.17 13.46 -5.20
CA ALA A 241 -10.58 12.31 -5.99
C ALA A 241 -9.37 11.46 -6.40
N ILE A 242 -9.61 10.16 -6.63
CA ILE A 242 -8.62 9.21 -7.16
C ILE A 242 -8.27 9.62 -8.60
N SER A 243 -7.02 9.44 -9.01
CA SER A 243 -6.58 9.69 -10.39
C SER A 243 -7.38 8.87 -11.40
N ARG A 244 -7.34 9.25 -12.68
CA ARG A 244 -7.76 8.30 -13.73
C ARG A 244 -6.81 7.09 -13.66
N PRO A 245 -7.33 5.85 -13.68
CA PRO A 245 -6.48 4.69 -13.61
C PRO A 245 -5.67 4.52 -14.90
N ILE A 246 -4.46 3.98 -14.74
CA ILE A 246 -3.69 3.41 -15.85
C ILE A 246 -3.81 1.88 -15.78
N ALA A 247 -3.85 1.24 -16.94
CA ALA A 247 -3.79 -0.21 -17.02
C ALA A 247 -2.32 -0.61 -17.23
N PRO A 248 -1.73 -1.41 -16.33
CA PRO A 248 -0.48 -2.07 -16.59
C PRO A 248 -0.60 -2.91 -17.85
N THR A 249 0.26 -2.62 -18.82
CA THR A 249 0.35 -3.43 -20.03
C THR A 249 1.36 -4.51 -19.73
N PHE A 250 0.86 -5.65 -19.29
CA PHE A 250 1.68 -6.85 -19.28
C PHE A 250 1.85 -7.25 -20.72
N ASP A 251 3.00 -6.89 -21.25
CA ASP A 251 3.40 -7.43 -22.51
C ASP A 251 3.53 -8.93 -22.34
N ALA A 252 2.74 -9.68 -23.10
CA ALA A 252 3.00 -11.09 -23.34
C ALA A 252 4.36 -11.35 -24.03
N ARG A 253 5.24 -10.33 -24.16
CA ARG A 253 6.44 -10.31 -25.02
C ARG A 253 7.64 -11.09 -24.49
N ALA A 254 7.59 -11.60 -23.25
CA ALA A 254 8.71 -12.33 -22.67
C ALA A 254 8.31 -13.68 -22.04
N PHE A 255 7.35 -14.40 -22.62
CA PHE A 255 7.04 -15.80 -22.24
C PHE A 255 8.28 -16.74 -22.30
N MET A 256 9.39 -16.28 -22.87
CA MET A 256 10.57 -17.07 -23.23
C MET A 256 11.91 -16.39 -22.90
N ASP A 257 11.94 -15.40 -22.00
CA ASP A 257 13.17 -14.69 -21.64
C ASP A 257 13.93 -15.37 -20.48
N PHE A 258 14.90 -16.21 -20.84
CA PHE A 258 15.77 -16.89 -19.88
C PHE A 258 16.91 -16.01 -19.38
N THR A 259 17.16 -14.87 -20.02
CA THR A 259 18.24 -13.95 -19.65
C THR A 259 17.80 -12.79 -18.78
N GLY A 260 16.49 -12.54 -18.65
CA GLY A 260 15.92 -11.41 -17.93
C GLY A 260 16.19 -10.08 -18.63
N ASP A 261 16.31 -10.08 -19.96
CA ASP A 261 16.59 -8.90 -20.78
C ASP A 261 15.36 -8.36 -21.57
N ASP A 262 14.18 -8.84 -21.21
CA ASP A 262 12.85 -8.59 -21.76
C ASP A 262 12.70 -8.97 -23.24
N LYS A 263 13.49 -9.94 -23.72
CA LYS A 263 13.41 -10.45 -25.08
C LYS A 263 13.25 -11.96 -25.07
N SER A 264 12.45 -12.46 -25.99
CA SER A 264 12.30 -13.91 -26.17
C SER A 264 13.63 -14.54 -26.55
N ASP A 265 14.04 -15.57 -25.81
CA ASP A 265 15.23 -16.36 -26.08
C ASP A 265 14.86 -17.69 -26.74
N ILE A 266 15.86 -18.36 -27.32
CA ILE A 266 15.71 -19.72 -27.85
C ILE A 266 16.55 -20.70 -27.05
N LEU A 267 15.94 -21.82 -26.68
CA LEU A 267 16.65 -22.96 -26.15
C LEU A 267 16.86 -24.00 -27.24
N ALA A 268 18.05 -24.60 -27.27
CA ALA A 268 18.32 -25.71 -28.17
C ALA A 268 19.16 -26.78 -27.48
N ARG A 269 18.73 -28.03 -27.64
CA ARG A 269 19.47 -29.20 -27.14
C ARG A 269 20.25 -29.83 -28.28
N ASP A 270 21.56 -29.96 -28.12
CA ASP A 270 22.39 -30.64 -29.12
C ASP A 270 22.28 -32.17 -29.05
N LYS A 271 23.06 -32.89 -29.88
CA LYS A 271 23.08 -34.37 -29.89
C LYS A 271 23.79 -34.97 -28.67
N ALA A 272 24.63 -34.20 -27.98
CA ALA A 272 25.32 -34.64 -26.77
C ALA A 272 24.47 -34.40 -25.51
N GLY A 273 23.29 -33.80 -25.64
CA GLY A 273 22.44 -33.48 -24.50
C GLY A 273 22.80 -32.16 -23.82
N VAL A 274 23.62 -31.31 -24.46
CA VAL A 274 23.92 -29.97 -23.93
C VAL A 274 22.78 -29.04 -24.30
N LEU A 275 22.27 -28.31 -23.31
CA LEU A 275 21.28 -27.26 -23.49
C LEU A 275 21.98 -25.91 -23.67
N TRP A 276 21.64 -25.22 -24.76
CA TRP A 276 22.19 -23.92 -25.12
C TRP A 276 21.11 -22.85 -25.08
N VAL A 277 21.45 -21.67 -24.54
CA VAL A 277 20.63 -20.45 -24.65
C VAL A 277 21.15 -19.60 -25.80
N TYR A 278 20.24 -19.13 -26.64
CA TYR A 278 20.48 -18.13 -27.67
C TYR A 278 19.71 -16.86 -27.28
N PRO A 279 20.37 -15.90 -26.60
CA PRO A 279 19.67 -14.74 -26.11
C PRO A 279 19.14 -13.88 -27.26
N GLY A 280 17.87 -13.52 -27.23
CA GLY A 280 17.22 -12.71 -28.24
C GLY A 280 17.90 -11.35 -28.41
N ASN A 281 17.95 -10.84 -29.64
CA ASN A 281 18.35 -9.46 -29.89
C ASN A 281 17.14 -8.53 -30.12
N GLY A 282 15.92 -9.07 -30.12
CA GLY A 282 14.67 -8.33 -30.30
C GLY A 282 14.46 -7.78 -31.70
N THR A 283 15.19 -8.30 -32.70
CA THR A 283 15.05 -7.94 -34.12
C THR A 283 14.95 -9.17 -35.02
N GLY A 284 14.65 -10.33 -34.42
CA GLY A 284 14.54 -11.61 -35.12
C GLY A 284 15.87 -12.38 -35.24
N GLY A 285 16.88 -12.01 -34.44
CA GLY A 285 18.15 -12.72 -34.31
C GLY A 285 18.56 -12.89 -32.85
N TRP A 286 19.80 -13.31 -32.60
CA TRP A 286 20.31 -13.56 -31.26
C TRP A 286 21.72 -12.98 -31.04
N LYS A 287 22.04 -12.78 -29.76
CA LYS A 287 23.38 -12.48 -29.22
C LYS A 287 24.22 -13.77 -29.17
N PRO A 288 25.52 -13.70 -28.83
CA PRO A 288 26.33 -14.90 -28.64
C PRO A 288 25.66 -15.88 -27.67
N ARG A 289 25.52 -17.13 -28.12
CA ARG A 289 24.94 -18.20 -27.31
C ARG A 289 25.86 -18.59 -26.16
N TYR A 290 25.31 -19.12 -25.08
CA TYR A 290 26.07 -19.77 -24.01
C TYR A 290 25.42 -21.09 -23.61
N GLN A 291 26.19 -21.92 -22.93
CA GLN A 291 25.74 -23.22 -22.44
C GLN A 291 24.95 -23.03 -21.14
N LEU A 292 23.73 -23.54 -21.09
CA LEU A 292 22.89 -23.52 -19.89
C LEU A 292 23.25 -24.68 -18.96
N GLN A 293 23.22 -25.90 -19.49
CA GLN A 293 23.34 -27.12 -18.68
C GLN A 293 23.74 -28.34 -19.54
N ASN A 294 24.28 -29.37 -18.89
CA ASN A 294 24.54 -30.70 -19.45
C ASN A 294 23.53 -31.73 -18.92
N GLY A 295 23.52 -32.92 -19.51
CA GLY A 295 22.81 -34.08 -18.94
C GLY A 295 21.41 -34.30 -19.51
N HIS A 296 21.07 -33.70 -20.65
CA HIS A 296 19.74 -33.82 -21.27
C HIS A 296 19.65 -34.89 -22.36
N GLU A 297 20.66 -35.75 -22.51
CA GLU A 297 20.69 -36.87 -23.46
C GLU A 297 19.63 -37.95 -23.16
N GLY A 298 19.20 -38.06 -21.90
CA GLY A 298 18.19 -39.03 -21.45
C GLY A 298 16.74 -38.55 -21.50
N TYR A 299 16.48 -37.29 -21.87
CA TYR A 299 15.11 -36.76 -21.95
C TYR A 299 14.48 -37.00 -23.33
N LEU A 300 13.21 -37.40 -23.34
CA LEU A 300 12.41 -37.60 -24.54
C LEU A 300 11.98 -36.27 -25.18
N GLY A 301 11.64 -35.28 -24.36
CA GLY A 301 11.15 -33.99 -24.80
C GLY A 301 11.44 -32.89 -23.78
N LEU A 302 11.61 -31.67 -24.30
CA LEU A 302 11.74 -30.44 -23.53
C LEU A 302 10.63 -29.48 -24.01
N ILE A 303 9.90 -28.87 -23.08
CA ILE A 303 8.75 -28.01 -23.34
C ILE A 303 8.92 -26.73 -22.54
N ARG A 304 8.51 -25.58 -23.08
CA ARG A 304 8.51 -24.30 -22.36
C ARG A 304 7.09 -23.92 -22.00
N PRO A 305 6.67 -24.16 -20.75
CA PRO A 305 5.43 -23.62 -20.24
C PRO A 305 5.51 -22.13 -19.91
N GLY A 306 6.66 -21.46 -20.00
CA GLY A 306 6.81 -20.14 -19.39
C GLY A 306 7.05 -20.29 -17.89
N ASP A 307 6.65 -19.33 -17.08
CA ASP A 307 6.80 -19.38 -15.62
C ASP A 307 5.75 -20.31 -14.99
N PHE A 308 6.10 -21.57 -14.79
CA PHE A 308 5.18 -22.63 -14.42
C PHE A 308 4.98 -22.73 -12.90
N ASN A 309 5.94 -22.20 -12.11
CA ASN A 309 5.92 -22.21 -10.66
C ASN A 309 5.67 -20.83 -10.01
N GLY A 310 5.51 -19.78 -10.81
CA GLY A 310 5.26 -18.43 -10.33
C GLY A 310 6.48 -17.81 -9.66
N ASP A 311 7.70 -18.30 -9.97
CA ASP A 311 8.96 -17.76 -9.43
C ASP A 311 9.56 -16.64 -10.27
N ASP A 312 8.80 -16.20 -11.28
CA ASP A 312 9.10 -15.10 -12.17
C ASP A 312 10.21 -15.37 -13.19
N ILE A 313 10.73 -16.59 -13.27
CA ILE A 313 11.71 -17.07 -14.25
C ILE A 313 11.03 -18.10 -15.18
N PRO A 314 11.17 -17.98 -16.51
CA PRO A 314 10.66 -18.99 -17.41
C PRO A 314 11.25 -20.38 -17.13
N ASP A 315 10.37 -21.36 -16.98
CA ASP A 315 10.71 -22.76 -16.79
C ASP A 315 10.79 -23.51 -18.12
N TYR A 316 11.46 -24.66 -18.08
CA TYR A 316 11.23 -25.73 -19.02
C TYR A 316 10.89 -27.04 -18.29
N LEU A 317 10.01 -27.82 -18.90
CA LEU A 317 9.66 -29.16 -18.46
C LEU A 317 10.44 -30.19 -19.25
N ALA A 318 11.03 -31.16 -18.55
CA ALA A 318 11.81 -32.25 -19.11
C ALA A 318 11.14 -33.60 -18.83
N GLN A 319 10.76 -34.30 -19.90
CA GLN A 319 10.15 -35.62 -19.84
C GLN A 319 11.23 -36.69 -19.99
N ASP A 320 11.42 -37.55 -18.98
CA ASP A 320 12.42 -38.61 -19.05
C ASP A 320 11.90 -39.90 -19.70
N VAL A 321 12.83 -40.82 -20.00
CA VAL A 321 12.52 -42.14 -20.59
C VAL A 321 11.66 -43.04 -19.70
N TRP A 322 11.58 -42.75 -18.40
CA TRP A 322 10.79 -43.51 -17.42
C TRP A 322 9.38 -42.92 -17.23
N GLY A 323 9.05 -41.85 -17.96
CA GLY A 323 7.75 -41.18 -17.89
C GLY A 323 7.59 -40.26 -16.69
N LYS A 324 8.69 -39.81 -16.10
CA LYS A 324 8.66 -38.69 -15.14
C LYS A 324 8.77 -37.37 -15.87
N LEU A 325 8.13 -36.37 -15.30
CA LEU A 325 8.22 -34.98 -15.73
C LEU A 325 8.92 -34.18 -14.63
N TRP A 326 9.88 -33.38 -15.04
CA TRP A 326 10.71 -32.53 -14.20
C TRP A 326 10.59 -31.09 -14.67
N MET A 327 10.66 -30.14 -13.76
CA MET A 327 10.68 -28.69 -14.03
C MET A 327 12.06 -28.14 -13.69
N SER A 328 12.51 -27.13 -14.41
CA SER A 328 13.83 -26.52 -14.22
C SER A 328 13.84 -25.37 -13.20
N ASP A 329 13.95 -25.68 -11.90
CA ASP A 329 14.03 -24.68 -10.82
C ASP A 329 15.40 -24.70 -10.08
N GLY A 330 16.45 -25.13 -10.79
CA GLY A 330 17.81 -25.21 -10.24
C GLY A 330 18.65 -26.36 -10.84
N PRO A 331 19.83 -26.66 -10.28
CA PRO A 331 20.76 -27.65 -10.84
C PRO A 331 20.22 -29.07 -10.99
N SER A 332 19.22 -29.44 -10.18
CA SER A 332 18.65 -30.79 -10.14
C SER A 332 17.22 -30.89 -10.68
N GLY A 333 16.55 -29.75 -10.89
CA GLY A 333 15.13 -29.65 -11.22
C GLY A 333 14.18 -30.21 -10.14
N SER A 334 12.92 -29.81 -10.22
CA SER A 334 11.83 -30.25 -9.35
C SER A 334 11.00 -31.33 -10.00
N PHE A 335 10.58 -32.31 -9.21
CA PHE A 335 9.75 -33.40 -9.69
C PHE A 335 8.29 -32.95 -9.81
N VAL A 336 7.72 -33.05 -11.02
CA VAL A 336 6.33 -32.64 -11.30
C VAL A 336 5.37 -33.83 -11.25
N GLY A 337 5.75 -34.99 -11.79
CA GLY A 337 4.86 -36.17 -11.77
C GLY A 337 5.34 -37.36 -12.59
N THR A 338 4.57 -38.46 -12.53
CA THR A 338 4.81 -39.71 -13.28
C THR A 338 3.71 -39.96 -14.33
N GLY A 339 3.89 -40.99 -15.17
CA GLY A 339 2.87 -41.44 -16.13
C GLY A 339 2.84 -40.64 -17.42
N TRP A 340 3.88 -39.85 -17.68
CA TRP A 340 4.02 -39.06 -18.89
C TRP A 340 4.53 -39.90 -20.07
N ASN A 341 5.01 -41.12 -19.84
CA ASN A 341 5.45 -42.02 -20.90
C ASN A 341 4.30 -42.28 -21.89
N GLY A 342 4.55 -42.03 -23.18
CA GLY A 342 3.56 -42.20 -24.24
C GLY A 342 2.73 -40.96 -24.57
N PHE A 343 2.99 -39.84 -23.90
CA PHE A 343 2.45 -38.53 -24.29
C PHE A 343 3.47 -37.72 -25.10
N THR A 344 3.00 -37.03 -26.14
CA THR A 344 3.65 -35.83 -26.67
C THR A 344 3.14 -34.63 -25.88
N ILE A 345 4.03 -33.82 -25.31
CA ILE A 345 3.68 -32.68 -24.46
C ILE A 345 3.97 -31.38 -25.21
N ILE A 346 3.11 -30.38 -25.05
CA ILE A 346 3.18 -29.04 -25.65
C ILE A 346 2.68 -28.04 -24.59
N SER A 347 3.15 -26.80 -24.59
CA SER A 347 2.48 -25.71 -23.87
C SER A 347 2.00 -24.63 -24.84
N PRO A 348 0.74 -24.19 -24.73
CA PRO A 348 0.18 -23.07 -25.46
C PRO A 348 0.30 -21.69 -24.79
N ASP A 349 0.87 -21.58 -23.58
CA ASP A 349 0.63 -20.47 -22.63
C ASP A 349 -0.69 -20.68 -21.85
N ASP A 350 -1.33 -19.63 -21.34
CA ASP A 350 -2.66 -19.66 -20.72
C ASP A 350 -3.76 -19.92 -21.76
N PHE A 351 -4.22 -21.18 -21.84
CA PHE A 351 -5.26 -21.61 -22.79
C PHE A 351 -6.66 -21.51 -22.23
N ASN A 352 -6.79 -21.39 -20.91
CA ASN A 352 -8.06 -21.47 -20.22
C ASN A 352 -8.52 -20.15 -19.56
N GLY A 353 -7.69 -19.11 -19.64
CA GLY A 353 -7.96 -17.75 -19.19
C GLY A 353 -7.76 -17.57 -17.69
N ASP A 354 -7.08 -18.50 -17.01
CA ASP A 354 -6.81 -18.45 -15.58
C ASP A 354 -5.45 -17.87 -15.24
N ILE A 355 -4.78 -17.20 -16.19
CA ILE A 355 -3.49 -16.51 -16.07
C ILE A 355 -2.29 -17.40 -15.74
N GLU A 356 -2.50 -18.68 -15.49
CA GLU A 356 -1.46 -19.65 -15.23
C GLU A 356 -1.08 -20.40 -16.52
N PRO A 357 0.20 -20.72 -16.75
CA PRO A 357 0.53 -21.43 -17.98
C PRO A 357 0.03 -22.86 -18.00
N ASP A 358 -0.54 -23.24 -19.14
CA ASP A 358 -1.13 -24.56 -19.33
C ASP A 358 -0.19 -25.52 -20.06
N VAL A 359 -0.46 -26.82 -19.89
CA VAL A 359 0.18 -27.88 -20.67
C VAL A 359 -0.87 -28.71 -21.38
N MET A 360 -0.57 -29.11 -22.62
CA MET A 360 -1.35 -30.08 -23.36
C MET A 360 -0.55 -31.37 -23.55
N ALA A 361 -1.23 -32.51 -23.40
CA ALA A 361 -0.64 -33.82 -23.61
C ALA A 361 -1.48 -34.64 -24.58
N ARG A 362 -0.85 -35.12 -25.66
CA ARG A 362 -1.46 -35.99 -26.66
C ARG A 362 -1.00 -37.43 -26.45
N ASP A 363 -1.93 -38.36 -26.29
CA ASP A 363 -1.61 -39.79 -26.23
C ASP A 363 -1.38 -40.41 -27.63
N LYS A 364 -0.85 -41.64 -27.66
CA LYS A 364 -0.60 -42.38 -28.91
C LYS A 364 -1.85 -42.68 -29.75
N TYR A 365 -3.04 -42.64 -29.15
CA TYR A 365 -4.31 -42.86 -29.85
C TYR A 365 -4.95 -41.55 -30.33
N GLY A 366 -4.33 -40.41 -29.97
CA GLY A 366 -4.71 -39.07 -30.37
C GLY A 366 -5.79 -38.41 -29.53
N ALA A 367 -6.04 -38.89 -28.31
CA ALA A 367 -6.72 -38.06 -27.33
C ALA A 367 -5.79 -36.91 -26.92
N LEU A 368 -6.33 -35.70 -26.88
CA LEU A 368 -5.63 -34.51 -26.39
C LEU A 368 -6.25 -34.09 -25.07
N TYR A 369 -5.41 -33.90 -24.07
CA TYR A 369 -5.79 -33.45 -22.74
C TYR A 369 -5.16 -32.08 -22.46
N LEU A 370 -5.94 -31.19 -21.88
CA LEU A 370 -5.47 -29.97 -21.22
C LEU A 370 -5.15 -30.31 -19.77
N TYR A 371 -4.00 -29.89 -19.30
CA TYR A 371 -3.54 -29.92 -17.93
C TYR A 371 -3.41 -28.46 -17.49
N PRO A 372 -4.44 -27.89 -16.85
CA PRO A 372 -4.35 -26.53 -16.40
C PRO A 372 -3.23 -26.36 -15.38
N GLY A 373 -2.44 -25.30 -15.51
CA GLY A 373 -1.43 -24.96 -14.53
C GLY A 373 -2.05 -24.68 -13.16
N ASN A 374 -1.29 -24.88 -12.08
CA ASN A 374 -1.69 -24.42 -10.75
C ASN A 374 -0.89 -23.21 -10.25
N GLY A 375 0.02 -22.68 -11.08
CA GLY A 375 0.90 -21.56 -10.75
C GLY A 375 1.98 -21.88 -9.71
N THR A 376 2.18 -23.14 -9.33
CA THR A 376 3.16 -23.56 -8.32
C THR A 376 3.96 -24.79 -8.76
N GLY A 377 4.15 -24.97 -10.08
CA GLY A 377 4.95 -26.05 -10.65
C GLY A 377 4.20 -27.38 -10.80
N GLY A 378 2.86 -27.34 -10.79
CA GLY A 378 2.00 -28.52 -10.89
C GLY A 378 0.75 -28.28 -11.73
N PHE A 379 -0.18 -29.24 -11.68
CA PHE A 379 -1.38 -29.23 -12.51
C PHE A 379 -2.66 -29.32 -11.68
N LYS A 380 -3.70 -28.62 -12.13
CA LYS A 380 -5.10 -28.89 -11.73
C LYS A 380 -5.59 -30.17 -12.45
N PRO A 381 -6.77 -30.71 -12.10
CA PRO A 381 -7.31 -31.89 -12.78
C PRO A 381 -7.41 -31.71 -14.30
N ARG A 382 -6.84 -32.65 -15.05
CA ARG A 382 -6.82 -32.60 -16.51
C ARG A 382 -8.22 -32.75 -17.11
N VAL A 383 -8.42 -32.14 -18.28
CA VAL A 383 -9.67 -32.23 -19.07
C VAL A 383 -9.35 -32.76 -20.46
N LYS A 384 -10.15 -33.69 -20.98
CA LYS A 384 -10.01 -34.13 -22.38
C LYS A 384 -10.62 -33.09 -23.31
N ILE A 385 -9.80 -32.47 -24.17
CA ILE A 385 -10.19 -31.36 -25.05
C ILE A 385 -10.21 -31.72 -26.54
N GLY A 386 -9.83 -32.96 -26.88
CA GLY A 386 -9.81 -33.37 -28.28
C GLY A 386 -9.61 -34.86 -28.51
N SER A 387 -9.83 -35.27 -29.76
CA SER A 387 -9.57 -36.62 -30.29
C SER A 387 -9.12 -36.51 -31.75
N GLY A 388 -8.46 -37.53 -32.28
CA GLY A 388 -7.98 -37.52 -33.67
C GLY A 388 -6.62 -36.82 -33.87
N TRP A 389 -5.94 -36.42 -32.80
CA TRP A 389 -4.68 -35.68 -32.87
C TRP A 389 -3.46 -36.51 -33.27
N GLN A 390 -3.60 -37.84 -33.34
CA GLN A 390 -2.59 -38.75 -33.89
C GLN A 390 -2.36 -38.55 -35.40
N ASN A 391 -3.28 -37.84 -36.08
CA ASN A 391 -3.14 -37.49 -37.49
C ASN A 391 -2.13 -36.35 -37.75
N PHE A 392 -1.70 -35.65 -36.69
CA PHE A 392 -0.73 -34.57 -36.77
C PHE A 392 0.68 -35.06 -36.42
N THR A 393 1.66 -34.65 -37.21
CA THR A 393 3.08 -34.98 -36.99
C THR A 393 3.75 -34.01 -36.02
N THR A 394 3.20 -32.81 -35.89
CA THR A 394 3.70 -31.76 -34.98
C THR A 394 2.54 -30.97 -34.42
N ILE A 395 2.64 -30.60 -33.14
CA ILE A 395 1.74 -29.71 -32.43
C ILE A 395 2.64 -28.72 -31.68
N LEU A 396 2.28 -27.44 -31.68
CA LEU A 396 2.99 -26.40 -30.96
C LEU A 396 2.01 -25.31 -30.51
N GLY A 397 2.35 -24.63 -29.43
CA GLY A 397 1.62 -23.49 -28.91
C GLY A 397 2.40 -22.20 -29.14
N PRO A 398 2.06 -21.39 -30.16
CA PRO A 398 2.77 -20.15 -30.45
C PRO A 398 2.46 -18.99 -29.49
N GLY A 399 1.50 -19.14 -28.56
CA GLY A 399 0.87 -18.02 -27.86
C GLY A 399 -0.28 -17.43 -28.70
N ASP A 400 -0.58 -16.15 -28.55
CA ASP A 400 -1.62 -15.45 -29.33
C ASP A 400 -1.12 -15.11 -30.75
N PHE A 401 -1.36 -16.02 -31.69
CA PHE A 401 -1.00 -15.84 -33.10
C PHE A 401 -2.11 -15.15 -33.89
N SER A 402 -3.35 -15.23 -33.41
CA SER A 402 -4.54 -14.66 -34.01
C SER A 402 -4.76 -13.18 -33.67
N GLY A 403 -4.08 -12.67 -32.62
CA GLY A 403 -4.14 -11.30 -32.14
C GLY A 403 -5.40 -10.97 -31.36
N ASP A 404 -6.08 -11.98 -30.80
CA ASP A 404 -7.34 -11.81 -30.08
C ASP A 404 -7.18 -11.84 -28.54
N GLY A 405 -5.93 -11.86 -28.07
CA GLY A 405 -5.55 -11.89 -26.67
C GLY A 405 -5.61 -13.27 -26.03
N LYS A 406 -5.71 -14.35 -26.82
CA LYS A 406 -5.88 -15.72 -26.30
C LYS A 406 -4.84 -16.66 -26.89
N ALA A 407 -4.40 -17.62 -26.09
CA ALA A 407 -3.45 -18.62 -26.56
C ALA A 407 -4.03 -19.48 -27.70
N ASP A 408 -3.23 -19.68 -28.74
CA ASP A 408 -3.56 -20.51 -29.90
C ASP A 408 -2.72 -21.79 -29.94
N VAL A 409 -3.11 -22.72 -30.81
CA VAL A 409 -2.29 -23.90 -31.14
C VAL A 409 -2.15 -24.05 -32.65
N MET A 410 -0.99 -24.52 -33.08
CA MET A 410 -0.77 -24.95 -34.45
C MET A 410 -0.55 -26.45 -34.53
N ALA A 411 -1.01 -27.06 -35.62
CA ALA A 411 -0.81 -28.48 -35.88
C ALA A 411 -0.49 -28.75 -37.35
N ARG A 412 0.55 -29.54 -37.61
CA ARG A 412 0.97 -29.96 -38.94
C ARG A 412 0.53 -31.39 -39.21
N ASP A 413 -0.17 -31.63 -40.32
CA ASP A 413 -0.52 -32.98 -40.75
C ASP A 413 0.64 -33.73 -41.44
N LYS A 414 0.46 -35.01 -41.75
CA LYS A 414 1.49 -35.81 -42.43
C LYS A 414 1.79 -35.39 -43.88
N TYR A 415 0.91 -34.61 -44.50
CA TYR A 415 1.08 -34.10 -45.86
C TYR A 415 1.66 -32.68 -45.87
N GLY A 416 1.88 -32.11 -44.69
CA GLY A 416 2.48 -30.79 -44.47
C GLY A 416 1.53 -29.62 -44.66
N ALA A 417 0.22 -29.83 -44.55
CA ALA A 417 -0.68 -28.72 -44.24
C ALA A 417 -0.48 -28.31 -42.78
N LEU A 418 -0.36 -27.00 -42.55
CA LEU A 418 -0.29 -26.41 -41.22
C LEU A 418 -1.62 -25.72 -40.94
N TYR A 419 -2.21 -26.04 -39.79
CA TYR A 419 -3.47 -25.48 -39.33
C TYR A 419 -3.24 -24.66 -38.06
N LEU A 420 -3.88 -23.50 -37.99
CA LEU A 420 -4.10 -22.74 -36.77
C LEU A 420 -5.40 -23.22 -36.13
N TYR A 421 -5.37 -23.43 -34.84
CA TYR A 421 -6.50 -23.70 -33.98
C TYR A 421 -6.61 -22.53 -33.01
N PRO A 422 -7.40 -21.50 -33.33
CA PRO A 422 -7.48 -20.34 -32.46
C PRO A 422 -8.16 -20.73 -31.15
N GLY A 423 -7.63 -20.23 -30.03
CA GLY A 423 -8.20 -20.46 -28.70
C GLY A 423 -9.53 -19.74 -28.52
N ASN A 424 -10.37 -20.27 -27.64
CA ASN A 424 -11.52 -19.52 -27.13
C ASN A 424 -11.24 -18.85 -25.77
N GLY A 425 -10.07 -19.12 -25.16
CA GLY A 425 -9.64 -18.58 -23.86
C GLY A 425 -10.39 -19.17 -22.68
N THR A 426 -11.00 -20.34 -22.85
CA THR A 426 -11.72 -21.08 -21.80
C THR A 426 -11.43 -22.59 -21.92
N GLY A 427 -10.26 -22.97 -22.43
CA GLY A 427 -9.85 -24.37 -22.60
C GLY A 427 -10.41 -25.06 -23.85
N GLY A 428 -10.88 -24.30 -24.85
CA GLY A 428 -11.45 -24.81 -26.09
C GLY A 428 -11.03 -24.05 -27.34
N TRP A 429 -11.67 -24.38 -28.47
CA TRP A 429 -11.24 -23.93 -29.80
C TRP A 429 -12.31 -23.12 -30.52
N LYS A 430 -11.87 -22.18 -31.35
CA LYS A 430 -12.62 -21.65 -32.49
C LYS A 430 -12.46 -22.56 -33.72
N PRO A 431 -13.21 -22.34 -34.82
CA PRO A 431 -12.99 -23.08 -36.05
C PRO A 431 -11.54 -22.97 -36.53
N ARG A 432 -10.90 -24.11 -36.81
CA ARG A 432 -9.52 -24.14 -37.29
C ARG A 432 -9.40 -23.54 -38.69
N VAL A 433 -8.24 -22.97 -38.99
CA VAL A 433 -7.91 -22.36 -40.29
C VAL A 433 -6.64 -22.99 -40.84
N LYS A 434 -6.61 -23.30 -42.14
CA LYS A 434 -5.36 -23.72 -42.79
C LYS A 434 -4.50 -22.49 -43.08
N ILE A 435 -3.31 -22.44 -42.48
CA ILE A 435 -2.39 -21.29 -42.57
C ILE A 435 -1.13 -21.59 -43.38
N GLY A 436 -0.97 -22.80 -43.91
CA GLY A 436 0.17 -23.13 -44.75
C GLY A 436 0.12 -24.51 -45.40
N SER A 437 1.01 -24.72 -46.36
CA SER A 437 1.26 -25.98 -47.06
C SER A 437 2.78 -26.16 -47.24
N GLY A 438 3.24 -27.39 -47.47
CA GLY A 438 4.67 -27.65 -47.73
C GLY A 438 5.51 -27.80 -46.46
N TRP A 439 4.89 -27.83 -45.28
CA TRP A 439 5.59 -27.88 -43.99
C TRP A 439 6.22 -29.24 -43.68
N GLN A 440 5.94 -30.28 -44.47
CA GLN A 440 6.61 -31.58 -44.39
C GLN A 440 8.10 -31.51 -44.74
N ASN A 441 8.56 -30.41 -45.35
CA ASN A 441 9.97 -30.17 -45.65
C ASN A 441 10.79 -29.73 -44.42
N PHE A 442 10.14 -29.38 -43.30
CA PHE A 442 10.78 -29.00 -42.06
C PHE A 442 10.89 -30.19 -41.10
N THR A 443 12.06 -30.35 -40.49
CA THR A 443 12.33 -31.40 -39.50
C THR A 443 11.98 -30.98 -38.07
N SER A 444 11.85 -29.68 -37.83
CA SER A 444 11.41 -29.08 -36.56
C SER A 444 10.61 -27.82 -36.85
N ILE A 445 9.54 -27.61 -36.08
CA ILE A 445 8.69 -26.43 -36.08
C ILE A 445 8.40 -26.14 -34.61
N SER A 446 8.71 -24.93 -34.16
CA SER A 446 8.69 -24.58 -32.73
C SER A 446 8.20 -23.15 -32.54
N ALA A 447 7.55 -22.89 -31.42
CA ALA A 447 7.18 -21.53 -31.04
C ALA A 447 8.44 -20.73 -30.74
N ALA A 448 8.44 -19.44 -31.11
CA ALA A 448 9.57 -18.54 -30.86
C ALA A 448 9.19 -17.35 -29.98
N GLY A 449 7.90 -17.21 -29.63
CA GLY A 449 7.40 -16.02 -28.95
C GLY A 449 7.49 -14.82 -29.86
N ASP A 450 7.48 -13.61 -29.31
CA ASP A 450 7.70 -12.37 -30.06
C ASP A 450 9.21 -12.13 -30.24
N PHE A 451 9.85 -12.96 -31.06
CA PHE A 451 11.31 -13.02 -31.18
C PHE A 451 11.91 -11.78 -31.85
N ASN A 452 11.11 -11.06 -32.63
CA ASN A 452 11.50 -9.81 -33.26
C ASN A 452 10.93 -8.55 -32.58
N CYS A 453 10.31 -8.72 -31.40
CA CYS A 453 9.74 -7.65 -30.57
C CYS A 453 8.77 -6.73 -31.34
N ASP A 454 8.01 -7.27 -32.28
CA ASP A 454 7.01 -6.53 -33.05
C ASP A 454 5.59 -6.62 -32.45
N GLY A 455 5.48 -7.26 -31.28
CA GLY A 455 4.27 -7.42 -30.48
C GLY A 455 3.43 -8.62 -30.92
N LYS A 456 3.99 -9.56 -31.68
CA LYS A 456 3.24 -10.64 -32.32
C LYS A 456 3.98 -11.96 -32.20
N ALA A 457 3.23 -13.04 -32.00
CA ALA A 457 3.82 -14.36 -31.90
C ALA A 457 4.50 -14.80 -33.22
N ASP A 458 5.71 -15.33 -33.10
CA ASP A 458 6.52 -15.87 -34.18
C ASP A 458 6.73 -17.38 -34.05
N VAL A 459 7.12 -18.00 -35.18
CA VAL A 459 7.45 -19.44 -35.25
C VAL A 459 8.82 -19.62 -35.87
N MET A 460 9.57 -20.61 -35.41
CA MET A 460 10.80 -21.06 -36.05
C MET A 460 10.61 -22.41 -36.73
N ALA A 461 11.27 -22.60 -37.87
CA ALA A 461 11.29 -23.88 -38.54
C ALA A 461 12.67 -24.21 -39.13
N ARG A 462 13.11 -25.44 -38.89
CA ARG A 462 14.38 -25.97 -39.39
C ARG A 462 14.15 -26.94 -40.54
N ASP A 463 14.80 -26.71 -41.67
CA ASP A 463 14.73 -27.64 -42.81
C ASP A 463 15.60 -28.89 -42.61
N LYS A 464 15.53 -29.84 -43.55
CA LYS A 464 16.34 -31.08 -43.50
C LYS A 464 17.85 -30.88 -43.67
N TYR A 465 18.27 -29.72 -44.18
CA TYR A 465 19.67 -29.36 -44.37
C TYR A 465 20.23 -28.52 -43.21
N GLY A 466 19.37 -28.19 -42.24
CA GLY A 466 19.70 -27.43 -41.05
C GLY A 466 19.77 -25.91 -41.25
N ALA A 467 19.14 -25.37 -42.30
CA ALA A 467 18.80 -23.95 -42.29
C ALA A 467 17.65 -23.71 -41.31
N LEU A 468 17.81 -22.71 -40.45
CA LEU A 468 16.78 -22.26 -39.52
C LEU A 468 16.17 -20.97 -40.07
N TYR A 469 14.84 -20.92 -40.07
CA TYR A 469 14.07 -19.77 -40.51
C TYR A 469 13.18 -19.26 -39.38
N LEU A 470 13.13 -17.94 -39.21
CA LEU A 470 12.08 -17.24 -38.49
C LEU A 470 10.90 -17.02 -39.44
N TYR A 471 9.70 -17.32 -38.97
CA TYR A 471 8.44 -17.02 -39.61
C TYR A 471 7.69 -16.02 -38.75
N PRO A 472 7.83 -14.71 -39.02
CA PRO A 472 7.20 -13.73 -38.18
C PRO A 472 5.68 -13.73 -38.35
N GLY A 473 4.96 -13.57 -37.25
CA GLY A 473 3.50 -13.47 -37.26
C GLY A 473 3.02 -12.12 -37.80
N ASN A 474 1.82 -12.11 -38.38
CA ASN A 474 1.15 -10.84 -38.68
C ASN A 474 0.16 -10.40 -37.59
N GLY A 475 -0.04 -11.22 -36.55
CA GLY A 475 -0.94 -10.95 -35.43
C GLY A 475 -2.42 -11.00 -35.80
N THR A 476 -2.74 -11.67 -36.91
CA THR A 476 -4.12 -11.89 -37.38
C THR A 476 -4.28 -13.32 -37.92
N GLY A 477 -3.48 -14.27 -37.41
CA GLY A 477 -3.50 -15.67 -37.83
C GLY A 477 -2.74 -15.98 -39.13
N GLY A 478 -1.87 -15.08 -39.59
CA GLY A 478 -1.09 -15.21 -40.82
C GLY A 478 0.39 -14.87 -40.66
N TRP A 479 1.12 -14.84 -41.78
CA TRP A 479 2.58 -14.73 -41.81
C TRP A 479 3.05 -13.43 -42.44
N LYS A 480 4.18 -12.91 -41.96
CA LYS A 480 5.07 -12.00 -42.69
C LYS A 480 6.10 -12.80 -43.51
N PRO A 481 6.89 -12.15 -44.40
CA PRO A 481 7.97 -12.83 -45.09
C PRO A 481 8.94 -13.50 -44.12
N ARG A 482 9.22 -14.79 -44.33
CA ARG A 482 10.18 -15.53 -43.51
C ARG A 482 11.60 -15.01 -43.71
N VAL A 483 12.43 -15.13 -42.69
CA VAL A 483 13.85 -14.76 -42.71
C VAL A 483 14.69 -15.97 -42.37
N LYS A 484 15.77 -16.22 -43.11
CA LYS A 484 16.75 -17.23 -42.72
C LYS A 484 17.64 -16.66 -41.63
N ILE A 485 17.62 -17.26 -40.45
CA ILE A 485 18.32 -16.76 -39.25
C ILE A 485 19.54 -17.61 -38.88
N GLY A 486 19.65 -18.84 -39.40
CA GLY A 486 20.78 -19.70 -39.09
C GLY A 486 21.04 -20.82 -40.09
N SER A 487 22.20 -21.45 -39.95
CA SER A 487 22.62 -22.67 -40.67
C SER A 487 23.32 -23.63 -39.70
N GLY A 488 23.44 -24.92 -40.04
CA GLY A 488 24.09 -25.90 -39.17
C GLY A 488 23.22 -26.47 -38.05
N TRP A 489 21.91 -26.16 -38.06
CA TRP A 489 20.98 -26.53 -36.99
C TRP A 489 20.59 -28.02 -36.99
N GLN A 490 21.02 -28.81 -37.97
CA GLN A 490 20.84 -30.27 -37.99
C GLN A 490 21.64 -31.00 -36.89
N ASN A 491 22.50 -30.27 -36.16
CA ASN A 491 23.23 -30.76 -34.99
C ASN A 491 22.42 -30.69 -33.70
N PHE A 492 21.25 -30.04 -33.71
CA PHE A 492 20.34 -29.98 -32.57
C PHE A 492 19.26 -31.07 -32.66
N THR A 493 18.94 -31.68 -31.53
CA THR A 493 17.84 -32.64 -31.40
C THR A 493 16.52 -31.93 -31.11
N SER A 494 16.58 -30.81 -30.40
CA SER A 494 15.41 -29.97 -30.08
C SER A 494 15.77 -28.49 -30.22
N ILE A 495 14.83 -27.70 -30.72
CA ILE A 495 14.84 -26.24 -30.77
C ILE A 495 13.48 -25.88 -30.22
N PHE A 496 13.39 -25.09 -29.17
CA PHE A 496 12.10 -24.90 -28.54
C PHE A 496 12.00 -23.58 -27.87
#